data_AF-A0A1Q8QBD7-F1
#
_entry.id   AF-A0A1Q8QBD7-F1
#
_cell.length_a   1.000
_cell.length_b   1.000
_cell.length_c   1.000
_cell.angle_alpha   90.00
_cell.angle_beta   90.00
_cell.angle_gamma   90.00
#
_symmetry.space_group_name_H-M   'P 1'
#
loop_
_entity.id
_entity.type
_entity.pdbx_description
1 polymer ?
#
loop_
_entity_poly.entity_id
_entity_poly.type
_entity_poly.pdbx_seq_one_letter_code
_entity_poly.pdbx_strand_id
1 'polypeptide(L)'
;MAKPQDVTDADIEASYKANLKKYERPEQVHVRHILMILPPDAPKEVVDAAEARLKAMAEKVRKGTDFATFLPKDPNNPDGIIGEDWAWLPKGSLPKEFGPFEEKAFSLKKDEVSEPVRTSLGLHLIQGGDKQAAGQRSLAEVKDDIRAELAEQRAADKLTKALDVVQEKLASGESLEAAVAEEKVALKTSAFFARETPPAELGLSEPAVTTIFALKKGQTADAPLSTQDGFLLVRAADVKEPGVEPLEAVKDVIKTRLTEEEGLKLAKAKADEAAKAMETEEGQKKLLAEYKDKIATSAPFTRQGFIPGLGMAPVLVQTAFEAKDPGWFKTAYGVAGAYVLAGLDKRIPADAALWDKEKERWVATLTQSKQTELFRAYLGSLQQAAKVVVVNEAILGPQPKGAGGLVGGADGK
;
A
#
# COMPACT_ATOMS: atom_id res chain seq x y z
N MET A 1 6.80 -12.19 28.00
CA MET A 1 6.20 -10.96 28.58
C MET A 1 4.87 -11.32 29.23
N ALA A 2 4.32 -10.48 30.10
CA ALA A 2 3.15 -10.79 30.93
C ALA A 2 2.02 -11.36 30.08
N LYS A 3 1.48 -12.52 30.47
CA LYS A 3 0.40 -13.15 29.71
C LYS A 3 -0.93 -12.58 30.22
N PRO A 4 -1.99 -12.50 29.40
CA PRO A 4 -3.31 -12.03 29.84
C PRO A 4 -3.85 -12.76 31.09
N GLN A 5 -3.39 -13.99 31.34
CA GLN A 5 -3.68 -14.78 32.53
C GLN A 5 -3.06 -14.27 33.85
N ASP A 6 -2.12 -13.34 33.80
CA ASP A 6 -1.48 -12.73 34.98
C ASP A 6 -2.27 -11.50 35.51
N VAL A 7 -3.37 -11.12 34.83
CA VAL A 7 -4.27 -10.05 35.24
C VAL A 7 -5.44 -10.65 36.02
N THR A 8 -5.60 -10.24 37.28
CA THR A 8 -6.65 -10.77 38.16
C THR A 8 -7.99 -10.07 37.94
N ASP A 9 -9.08 -10.72 38.32
CA ASP A 9 -10.41 -10.09 38.27
C ASP A 9 -10.51 -8.86 39.17
N ALA A 10 -9.77 -8.82 40.29
CA ALA A 10 -9.67 -7.65 41.15
C ALA A 10 -8.98 -6.47 40.45
N ASP A 11 -7.95 -6.72 39.62
CA ASP A 11 -7.28 -5.70 38.82
C ASP A 11 -8.22 -5.11 37.76
N ILE A 12 -9.02 -5.97 37.12
CA ILE A 12 -10.01 -5.57 36.12
C ILE A 12 -11.10 -4.71 36.77
N GLU A 13 -11.60 -5.11 37.94
CA GLU A 13 -12.56 -4.31 38.71
C GLU A 13 -12.00 -2.95 39.12
N ALA A 14 -10.75 -2.91 39.62
CA ALA A 14 -10.11 -1.68 40.02
C ALA A 14 -9.91 -0.73 38.83
N SER A 15 -9.44 -1.25 37.70
CA SER A 15 -9.26 -0.48 36.46
C SER A 15 -10.58 0.05 35.91
N TYR A 16 -11.64 -0.77 35.92
CA TYR A 16 -12.98 -0.34 35.51
C TYR A 16 -13.52 0.80 36.39
N LYS A 17 -13.40 0.67 37.73
CA LYS A 17 -13.83 1.71 38.68
C LYS A 17 -13.04 3.01 38.53
N ALA A 18 -11.73 2.91 38.28
CA ALA A 18 -10.85 4.06 38.06
C ALA A 18 -11.15 4.78 36.73
N ASN A 19 -11.64 4.05 35.72
CA ASN A 19 -11.83 4.55 34.36
C ASN A 19 -13.30 4.57 33.90
N LEU A 20 -14.27 4.72 34.82
CA LEU A 20 -15.71 4.66 34.48
C LEU A 20 -16.10 5.55 33.30
N LYS A 21 -15.57 6.78 33.24
CA LYS A 21 -15.82 7.71 32.13
C LYS A 21 -15.44 7.15 30.75
N LYS A 22 -14.40 6.31 30.67
CA LYS A 22 -13.96 5.67 29.41
C LYS A 22 -14.99 4.68 28.87
N TYR A 23 -15.83 4.12 29.75
CA TYR A 23 -16.83 3.12 29.39
C TYR A 23 -18.26 3.69 29.39
N GLU A 24 -18.40 5.01 29.43
CA GLU A 24 -19.66 5.69 29.13
C GLU A 24 -19.99 5.50 27.65
N ARG A 25 -21.22 5.07 27.37
CA ARG A 25 -21.78 4.96 26.03
C ARG A 25 -22.82 6.06 25.84
N PRO A 26 -22.72 6.87 24.78
CA PRO A 26 -23.80 7.80 24.43
C PRO A 26 -25.06 7.01 24.03
N GLU A 27 -26.19 7.70 23.96
CA GLU A 27 -27.40 7.14 23.38
C GLU A 27 -27.10 6.65 21.94
N GLN A 28 -27.61 5.48 21.55
CA GLN A 28 -27.42 4.93 20.21
C GLN A 28 -28.75 4.51 19.59
N VAL A 29 -28.88 4.62 18.27
CA VAL A 29 -30.06 4.16 17.53
C VAL A 29 -29.64 3.34 16.33
N HIS A 30 -30.31 2.21 16.10
CA HIS A 30 -30.21 1.49 14.84
C HIS A 30 -31.01 2.26 13.79
N VAL A 31 -30.46 2.49 12.60
CA VAL A 31 -31.13 3.32 11.60
C VAL A 31 -30.88 2.80 10.20
N ARG A 32 -31.94 2.75 9.39
CA ARG A 32 -31.83 2.55 7.96
C ARG A 32 -32.06 3.87 7.28
N HIS A 33 -31.28 4.18 6.25
CA HIS A 33 -31.52 5.38 5.49
C HIS A 33 -31.31 5.20 4.00
N ILE A 34 -31.96 6.09 3.26
CA ILE A 34 -31.82 6.29 1.83
C ILE A 34 -31.45 7.75 1.62
N LEU A 35 -30.45 8.02 0.80
CA LEU A 35 -29.97 9.34 0.40
C LEU A 35 -30.13 9.47 -1.12
N MET A 36 -30.75 10.56 -1.56
CA MET A 36 -30.60 11.07 -2.91
C MET A 36 -29.72 12.31 -2.88
N ILE A 37 -28.58 12.21 -3.56
CA ILE A 37 -27.58 13.28 -3.59
C ILE A 37 -28.15 14.49 -4.31
N LEU A 38 -28.11 15.64 -3.65
CA LEU A 38 -28.52 16.92 -4.23
C LEU A 38 -27.55 18.00 -3.77
N PRO A 39 -26.97 18.79 -4.70
CA PRO A 39 -26.13 19.90 -4.31
C PRO A 39 -26.95 20.95 -3.52
N PRO A 40 -26.32 21.74 -2.64
CA PRO A 40 -27.00 22.76 -1.83
C PRO A 40 -27.82 23.77 -2.64
N ASP A 41 -27.38 24.07 -3.86
CA ASP A 41 -27.99 25.00 -4.82
C ASP A 41 -28.81 24.30 -5.91
N ALA A 42 -29.22 23.04 -5.69
CA ALA A 42 -30.03 22.28 -6.64
C ALA A 42 -31.30 23.06 -7.05
N PRO A 43 -31.66 23.09 -8.36
CA PRO A 43 -32.88 23.73 -8.83
C PRO A 43 -34.12 23.21 -8.12
N LYS A 44 -35.10 24.08 -7.87
CA LYS A 44 -36.31 23.76 -7.11
C LYS A 44 -37.05 22.55 -7.69
N GLU A 45 -37.12 22.45 -9.01
CA GLU A 45 -37.78 21.37 -9.72
C GLU A 45 -37.12 20.01 -9.43
N VAL A 46 -35.79 19.99 -9.29
CA VAL A 46 -35.02 18.78 -8.97
C VAL A 46 -35.23 18.38 -7.52
N VAL A 47 -35.26 19.37 -6.60
CA VAL A 47 -35.54 19.12 -5.18
C VAL A 47 -36.97 18.59 -4.99
N ASP A 48 -37.96 19.22 -5.63
CA ASP A 48 -39.37 18.84 -5.52
C ASP A 48 -39.61 17.42 -6.09
N ALA A 49 -38.93 17.05 -7.19
CA ALA A 49 -38.99 15.70 -7.76
C ALA A 49 -38.38 14.64 -6.83
N ALA A 50 -37.22 14.93 -6.24
CA ALA A 50 -36.56 14.06 -5.27
C ALA A 50 -37.41 13.89 -4.00
N GLU A 51 -38.01 14.97 -3.50
CA GLU A 51 -38.89 14.93 -2.34
C GLU A 51 -40.16 14.09 -2.62
N ALA A 52 -40.79 14.28 -3.78
CA ALA A 52 -41.94 13.48 -4.19
C ALA A 52 -41.61 11.98 -4.27
N ARG A 53 -40.42 11.64 -4.77
CA ARG A 53 -39.94 10.26 -4.85
C ARG A 53 -39.74 9.63 -3.46
N LEU A 54 -39.10 10.34 -2.52
CA LEU A 54 -38.96 9.82 -1.15
C LEU A 54 -40.30 9.72 -0.42
N LYS A 55 -41.22 10.68 -0.62
CA LYS A 55 -42.58 10.60 -0.05
C LYS A 55 -43.32 9.37 -0.56
N ALA A 56 -43.22 9.07 -1.86
CA ALA A 56 -43.82 7.86 -2.42
C ALA A 56 -43.22 6.57 -1.84
N MET A 57 -41.91 6.55 -1.53
CA MET A 57 -41.27 5.43 -0.83
C MET A 57 -41.75 5.34 0.62
N ALA A 58 -41.79 6.47 1.35
CA ALA A 58 -42.27 6.53 2.73
C ALA A 58 -43.70 5.98 2.86
N GLU A 59 -44.59 6.36 1.94
CA GLU A 59 -45.97 5.86 1.90
C GLU A 59 -46.05 4.35 1.65
N LYS A 60 -45.18 3.79 0.82
CA LYS A 60 -45.11 2.34 0.61
C LYS A 60 -44.65 1.61 1.86
N VAL A 61 -43.66 2.15 2.57
CA VAL A 61 -43.16 1.56 3.82
C VAL A 61 -44.24 1.63 4.91
N ARG A 62 -44.95 2.77 5.03
CA ARG A 62 -46.09 2.91 5.95
C ARG A 62 -47.23 1.93 5.67
N LYS A 63 -47.39 1.51 4.41
CA LYS A 63 -48.37 0.49 3.99
C LYS A 63 -47.87 -0.94 4.17
N GLY A 64 -46.69 -1.15 4.76
CA GLY A 64 -46.15 -2.47 5.10
C GLY A 64 -45.08 -3.01 4.14
N THR A 65 -44.60 -2.21 3.18
CA THR A 65 -43.44 -2.62 2.37
C THR A 65 -42.17 -2.55 3.23
N ASP A 66 -41.32 -3.57 3.21
CA ASP A 66 -40.06 -3.53 3.96
C ASP A 66 -39.10 -2.46 3.39
N PHE A 67 -38.56 -1.60 4.25
CA PHE A 67 -37.61 -0.55 3.89
C PHE A 67 -36.37 -1.11 3.19
N ALA A 68 -35.93 -2.31 3.58
CA ALA A 68 -34.77 -2.97 2.99
C ALA A 68 -34.93 -3.24 1.49
N THR A 69 -36.17 -3.29 0.97
CA THR A 69 -36.45 -3.46 -0.47
C THR A 69 -36.01 -2.26 -1.32
N PHE A 70 -35.86 -1.09 -0.69
CA PHE A 70 -35.42 0.13 -1.35
C PHE A 70 -33.92 0.39 -1.17
N LEU A 71 -33.21 -0.42 -0.38
CA LEU A 71 -31.76 -0.32 -0.25
C LEU A 71 -31.09 -0.81 -1.54
N PRO A 72 -30.19 0.00 -2.14
CA PRO A 72 -29.56 -0.36 -3.40
C PRO A 72 -28.62 -1.56 -3.20
N LYS A 73 -28.71 -2.55 -4.09
CA LYS A 73 -27.76 -3.68 -4.13
C LYS A 73 -26.42 -3.30 -4.78
N ASP A 74 -26.44 -2.26 -5.62
CA ASP A 74 -25.27 -1.73 -6.32
C ASP A 74 -25.09 -0.25 -5.95
N PRO A 75 -23.92 0.16 -5.44
CA PRO A 75 -23.62 1.57 -5.17
C PRO A 75 -23.67 2.47 -6.41
N ASN A 76 -23.57 1.93 -7.64
CA ASN A 76 -23.66 2.67 -8.90
C ASN A 76 -25.02 2.49 -9.61
N ASN A 77 -26.10 2.30 -8.85
CA ASN A 77 -27.43 2.12 -9.43
C ASN A 77 -27.87 3.33 -10.29
N PRO A 78 -28.61 3.08 -11.39
CA PRO A 78 -29.06 4.14 -12.30
C PRO A 78 -30.05 5.13 -11.65
N ASP A 79 -30.58 4.78 -10.48
CA ASP A 79 -31.50 5.60 -9.71
C ASP A 79 -30.80 6.69 -8.87
N GLY A 80 -29.46 6.66 -8.77
CA GLY A 80 -28.67 7.64 -8.04
C GLY A 80 -28.93 7.63 -6.53
N ILE A 81 -29.40 6.49 -6.00
CA ILE A 81 -29.78 6.32 -4.60
C ILE A 81 -28.63 5.68 -3.84
N ILE A 82 -28.27 6.22 -2.69
CA ILE A 82 -27.40 5.58 -1.71
C ILE A 82 -28.28 5.10 -0.55
N GLY A 83 -28.07 3.89 -0.04
CA GLY A 83 -28.82 3.43 1.12
C GLY A 83 -28.00 2.47 1.96
N GLU A 84 -28.10 2.61 3.26
CA GLU A 84 -27.34 1.84 4.24
C GLU A 84 -28.23 1.40 5.41
N ASP A 85 -27.88 0.25 5.98
CA ASP A 85 -28.45 -0.26 7.22
C ASP A 85 -27.37 -0.15 8.32
N TRP A 86 -27.49 0.88 9.17
CA TRP A 86 -26.51 1.14 10.22
C TRP A 86 -26.86 0.38 11.48
N ALA A 87 -25.92 -0.48 11.92
CA ALA A 87 -26.07 -1.29 13.12
C ALA A 87 -26.34 -0.46 14.39
N TRP A 88 -25.48 0.52 14.71
CA TRP A 88 -25.70 1.45 15.82
C TRP A 88 -25.09 2.81 15.51
N LEU A 89 -25.93 3.85 15.46
CA LEU A 89 -25.51 5.24 15.33
C LEU A 89 -25.40 5.87 16.73
N PRO A 90 -24.19 6.22 17.21
CA PRO A 90 -24.02 6.95 18.46
C PRO A 90 -24.41 8.42 18.32
N LYS A 91 -25.07 8.97 19.34
CA LYS A 91 -25.46 10.39 19.37
C LYS A 91 -24.22 11.28 19.42
N GLY A 92 -24.18 12.30 18.56
CA GLY A 92 -23.06 13.22 18.39
C GLY A 92 -21.92 12.66 17.56
N SER A 93 -22.08 11.50 16.90
CA SER A 93 -21.04 10.92 16.04
C SER A 93 -21.02 11.49 14.63
N LEU A 94 -22.11 12.14 14.20
CA LEU A 94 -22.21 12.74 12.87
C LEU A 94 -21.66 14.18 12.85
N PRO A 95 -21.06 14.63 11.73
CA PRO A 95 -20.70 16.02 11.54
C PRO A 95 -21.92 16.96 11.66
N LYS A 96 -21.71 18.21 12.09
CA LYS A 96 -22.79 19.19 12.36
C LYS A 96 -23.77 19.39 11.20
N GLU A 97 -23.31 19.27 9.96
CA GLU A 97 -24.13 19.39 8.75
C GLU A 97 -25.18 18.28 8.59
N PHE A 98 -25.05 17.17 9.32
CA PHE A 98 -26.04 16.10 9.42
C PHE A 98 -26.94 16.23 10.65
N GLY A 99 -26.89 17.35 11.38
CA GLY A 99 -27.75 17.59 12.55
C GLY A 99 -29.23 17.27 12.32
N PRO A 100 -29.86 17.71 11.21
CA PRO A 100 -31.25 17.37 10.91
C PRO A 100 -31.50 15.87 10.75
N PHE A 101 -30.54 15.13 10.17
CA PHE A 101 -30.61 13.68 10.04
C PHE A 101 -30.55 13.01 11.41
N GLU A 102 -29.57 13.40 12.24
CA GLU A 102 -29.37 12.83 13.57
C GLU A 102 -30.60 13.10 14.46
N GLU A 103 -31.04 14.35 14.55
CA GLU A 103 -32.24 14.73 15.30
C GLU A 103 -33.45 13.89 14.87
N LYS A 104 -33.64 13.70 13.57
CA LYS A 104 -34.75 12.90 13.08
C LYS A 104 -34.58 11.43 13.43
N ALA A 105 -33.41 10.83 13.19
CA ALA A 105 -33.12 9.42 13.50
C ALA A 105 -33.38 9.10 14.99
N PHE A 106 -32.94 9.96 15.90
CA PHE A 106 -33.16 9.79 17.34
C PHE A 106 -34.61 10.09 17.79
N SER A 107 -35.41 10.81 16.99
CA SER A 107 -36.83 11.08 17.30
C SER A 107 -37.77 9.92 16.91
N LEU A 108 -37.42 9.14 15.89
CA LEU A 108 -38.28 8.08 15.33
C LEU A 108 -38.46 6.92 16.31
N LYS A 109 -39.65 6.31 16.32
CA LYS A 109 -39.88 5.01 16.99
C LYS A 109 -39.34 3.86 16.13
N LYS A 110 -39.24 2.68 16.73
CA LYS A 110 -38.89 1.45 16.01
C LYS A 110 -39.87 1.24 14.85
N ASP A 111 -39.31 0.97 13.68
CA ASP A 111 -39.97 0.77 12.39
C ASP A 111 -40.69 2.01 11.81
N GLU A 112 -40.61 3.17 12.49
CA GLU A 112 -41.19 4.43 12.03
C GLU A 112 -40.34 5.05 10.91
N VAL A 113 -40.99 5.51 9.85
CA VAL A 113 -40.33 6.17 8.71
C VAL A 113 -40.57 7.68 8.72
N SER A 114 -39.50 8.45 8.57
CA SER A 114 -39.51 9.90 8.52
C SER A 114 -40.19 10.46 7.27
N GLU A 115 -40.50 11.75 7.31
CA GLU A 115 -40.57 12.56 6.09
C GLU A 115 -39.15 12.79 5.52
N PRO A 116 -39.01 13.20 4.26
CA PRO A 116 -37.71 13.55 3.68
C PRO A 116 -36.98 14.63 4.49
N VAL A 117 -35.72 14.37 4.85
CA VAL A 117 -34.87 15.26 5.66
C VAL A 117 -33.76 15.81 4.79
N ARG A 118 -33.63 17.14 4.72
CA ARG A 118 -32.56 17.79 3.95
C ARG A 118 -31.28 17.94 4.78
N THR A 119 -30.14 17.58 4.19
CA THR A 119 -28.78 17.79 4.71
C THR A 119 -27.91 18.48 3.65
N SER A 120 -26.61 18.66 3.95
CA SER A 120 -25.59 19.13 2.99
C SER A 120 -25.42 18.21 1.77
N LEU A 121 -25.59 16.89 1.94
CA LEU A 121 -25.42 15.91 0.86
C LEU A 121 -26.66 15.74 -0.02
N GLY A 122 -27.85 16.03 0.51
CA GLY A 122 -29.08 15.91 -0.25
C GLY A 122 -30.30 15.61 0.62
N LEU A 123 -31.22 14.79 0.10
CA LEU A 123 -32.44 14.40 0.81
C LEU A 123 -32.34 12.97 1.32
N HIS A 124 -32.67 12.80 2.60
CA HIS A 124 -32.64 11.51 3.29
C HIS A 124 -34.06 11.04 3.63
N LEU A 125 -34.32 9.75 3.45
CA LEU A 125 -35.46 9.07 4.06
C LEU A 125 -34.91 8.11 5.11
N ILE A 126 -35.48 8.14 6.32
CA ILE A 126 -34.90 7.51 7.50
C ILE A 126 -35.95 6.58 8.12
N GLN A 127 -35.57 5.35 8.44
CA GLN A 127 -36.36 4.44 9.27
C GLN A 127 -35.65 4.24 10.62
N GLY A 128 -36.37 4.53 11.71
CA GLY A 128 -35.88 4.29 13.06
C GLY A 128 -35.92 2.81 13.41
N GLY A 129 -34.88 2.33 14.09
CA GLY A 129 -34.78 0.97 14.62
C GLY A 129 -34.81 0.95 16.15
N ASP A 130 -34.14 -0.04 16.73
CA ASP A 130 -33.97 -0.14 18.17
C ASP A 130 -33.13 1.02 18.74
N LYS A 131 -33.42 1.39 19.98
CA LYS A 131 -32.68 2.43 20.72
C LYS A 131 -31.98 1.82 21.92
N GLN A 132 -30.74 2.24 22.14
CA GLN A 132 -29.99 1.99 23.35
C GLN A 132 -29.80 3.29 24.11
N ALA A 133 -30.28 3.31 25.36
CA ALA A 133 -30.08 4.47 26.22
C ALA A 133 -28.59 4.72 26.46
N ALA A 134 -28.26 6.00 26.68
CA ALA A 134 -26.97 6.38 27.22
C ALA A 134 -26.78 5.67 28.57
N GLY A 135 -25.56 5.20 28.83
CA GLY A 135 -25.30 4.46 30.04
C GLY A 135 -23.87 3.97 30.15
N GLN A 136 -23.60 3.31 31.26
CA GLN A 136 -22.31 2.72 31.54
C GLN A 136 -22.26 1.32 30.93
N ARG A 137 -21.29 1.03 30.04
CA ARG A 137 -21.01 -0.37 29.65
C ARG A 137 -20.63 -1.12 30.93
N SER A 138 -21.28 -2.25 31.18
CA SER A 138 -21.06 -3.06 32.37
C SER A 138 -19.65 -3.66 32.36
N LEU A 139 -19.12 -3.98 33.55
CA LEU A 139 -17.83 -4.66 33.68
C LEU A 139 -17.77 -5.93 32.82
N ALA A 140 -18.87 -6.69 32.75
CA ALA A 140 -18.94 -7.92 31.96
C ALA A 140 -18.73 -7.66 30.46
N GLU A 141 -19.23 -6.54 29.94
CA GLU A 141 -19.09 -6.17 28.52
C GLU A 141 -17.69 -5.70 28.13
N VAL A 142 -16.87 -5.28 29.09
CA VAL A 142 -15.52 -4.73 28.84
C VAL A 142 -14.40 -5.52 29.52
N LYS A 143 -14.73 -6.61 30.22
CA LYS A 143 -13.78 -7.37 31.03
C LYS A 143 -12.57 -7.82 30.23
N ASP A 144 -12.78 -8.36 29.04
CA ASP A 144 -11.72 -8.89 28.20
C ASP A 144 -10.87 -7.78 27.57
N ASP A 145 -11.48 -6.66 27.19
CA ASP A 145 -10.79 -5.45 26.71
C ASP A 145 -9.85 -4.91 27.80
N ILE A 146 -10.37 -4.76 29.03
CA ILE A 146 -9.59 -4.30 30.19
C ILE A 146 -8.46 -5.27 30.50
N ARG A 147 -8.72 -6.59 30.42
CA ARG A 147 -7.69 -7.60 30.65
C ARG A 147 -6.55 -7.48 29.64
N ALA A 148 -6.87 -7.31 28.36
CA ALA A 148 -5.87 -7.15 27.31
C ALA A 148 -5.03 -5.87 27.53
N GLU A 149 -5.69 -4.74 27.79
CA GLU A 149 -5.03 -3.46 28.05
C GLU A 149 -4.10 -3.53 29.27
N LEU A 150 -4.56 -4.10 30.39
CA LEU A 150 -3.75 -4.26 31.59
C LEU A 150 -2.58 -5.23 31.38
N ALA A 151 -2.76 -6.27 30.58
CA ALA A 151 -1.70 -7.21 30.26
C ALA A 151 -0.60 -6.54 29.43
N GLU A 152 -0.99 -5.73 28.45
CA GLU A 152 -0.07 -4.95 27.63
C GLU A 152 0.70 -3.92 28.46
N GLN A 153 0.00 -3.16 29.33
CA GLN A 153 0.63 -2.22 30.25
C GLN A 153 1.64 -2.91 31.18
N ARG A 154 1.27 -4.04 31.79
CA ARG A 154 2.19 -4.81 32.64
C ARG A 154 3.38 -5.38 31.86
N ALA A 155 3.17 -5.78 30.62
CA ALA A 155 4.24 -6.25 29.75
C ALA A 155 5.23 -5.12 29.43
N ALA A 156 4.72 -3.93 29.08
CA ALA A 156 5.52 -2.74 28.83
C ALA A 156 6.29 -2.30 30.09
N ASP A 157 5.62 -2.21 31.24
CA ASP A 157 6.26 -1.85 32.52
C ASP A 157 7.37 -2.83 32.91
N LYS A 158 7.13 -4.13 32.73
CA LYS A 158 8.12 -5.16 33.01
C LYS A 158 9.31 -5.04 32.05
N LEU A 159 9.07 -4.77 30.77
CA LEU A 159 10.12 -4.56 29.79
C LEU A 159 10.98 -3.36 30.15
N THR A 160 10.37 -2.22 30.47
CA THR A 160 11.08 -1.00 30.88
C THR A 160 11.92 -1.25 32.14
N LYS A 161 11.35 -1.88 33.18
CA LYS A 161 12.11 -2.20 34.40
C LYS A 161 13.28 -3.15 34.14
N ALA A 162 13.08 -4.16 33.31
CA ALA A 162 14.15 -5.08 32.93
C ALA A 162 15.26 -4.34 32.16
N LEU A 163 14.90 -3.42 31.27
CA LEU A 163 15.87 -2.57 30.57
C LEU A 163 16.65 -1.68 31.55
N ASP A 164 15.97 -1.02 32.49
CA ASP A 164 16.62 -0.16 33.49
C ASP A 164 17.65 -0.94 34.31
N VAL A 165 17.28 -2.12 34.82
CA VAL A 165 18.19 -2.99 35.60
C VAL A 165 19.40 -3.42 34.76
N VAL A 166 19.17 -3.83 33.51
CA VAL A 166 20.26 -4.25 32.61
C VAL A 166 21.19 -3.07 32.30
N GLN A 167 20.65 -1.88 32.04
CA GLN A 167 21.45 -0.68 31.78
C GLN A 167 22.26 -0.24 32.99
N GLU A 168 21.69 -0.28 34.20
CA GLU A 168 22.40 0.04 35.44
C GLU A 168 23.62 -0.88 35.65
N LYS A 169 23.43 -2.19 35.45
CA LYS A 169 24.52 -3.16 35.55
C LYS A 169 25.60 -2.95 34.50
N LEU A 170 25.22 -2.70 33.24
CA LEU A 170 26.19 -2.38 32.19
C LEU A 170 26.96 -1.09 32.51
N ALA A 171 26.29 -0.06 33.01
CA ALA A 171 26.92 1.19 33.43
C ALA A 171 27.91 1.00 34.59
N SER A 172 27.65 0.01 35.47
CA SER A 172 28.57 -0.39 36.54
C SER A 172 29.78 -1.21 36.07
N GLY A 173 29.85 -1.56 34.78
CA GLY A 173 30.95 -2.31 34.15
C GLY A 173 30.75 -3.82 34.12
N GLU A 174 29.57 -4.33 34.45
CA GLU A 174 29.26 -5.76 34.32
C GLU A 174 29.13 -6.18 32.83
N SER A 175 29.41 -7.46 32.56
CA SER A 175 29.20 -8.04 31.22
C SER A 175 27.72 -8.14 30.87
N LEU A 176 27.39 -8.10 29.57
CA LEU A 176 26.02 -8.28 29.07
C LEU A 176 25.39 -9.60 29.56
N GLU A 177 26.17 -10.68 29.65
CA GLU A 177 25.74 -11.97 30.21
C GLU A 177 25.28 -11.87 31.66
N ALA A 178 26.06 -11.20 32.50
CA ALA A 178 25.72 -11.00 33.91
C ALA A 178 24.50 -10.10 34.07
N ALA A 179 24.41 -9.05 33.25
CA ALA A 179 23.32 -8.09 33.28
C ALA A 179 21.96 -8.73 32.97
N VAL A 180 21.90 -9.64 31.99
CA VAL A 180 20.63 -10.26 31.54
C VAL A 180 20.26 -11.56 32.27
N ALA A 181 21.19 -12.15 33.04
CA ALA A 181 20.97 -13.41 33.75
C ALA A 181 19.85 -13.32 34.79
N GLU A 182 19.73 -12.18 35.48
CA GLU A 182 18.71 -11.96 36.51
C GLU A 182 17.30 -11.82 35.92
N GLU A 183 17.19 -11.19 34.75
CA GLU A 183 15.91 -10.98 34.04
C GLU A 183 15.47 -12.22 33.23
N LYS A 184 16.26 -13.30 33.25
CA LYS A 184 16.00 -14.55 32.49
C LYS A 184 15.82 -14.29 30.99
N VAL A 185 16.51 -13.28 30.45
CA VAL A 185 16.49 -12.96 29.03
C VAL A 185 17.53 -13.82 28.30
N ALA A 186 17.10 -14.52 27.26
CA ALA A 186 18.00 -15.37 26.48
C ALA A 186 18.89 -14.54 25.56
N LEU A 187 20.20 -14.74 25.65
CA LEU A 187 21.16 -14.20 24.69
C LEU A 187 21.16 -15.03 23.41
N LYS A 188 21.21 -14.33 22.27
CA LYS A 188 21.39 -14.93 20.95
C LYS A 188 22.55 -14.25 20.25
N THR A 189 23.29 -15.03 19.46
CA THR A 189 24.39 -14.54 18.63
C THR A 189 23.98 -14.69 17.17
N SER A 190 24.02 -13.60 16.41
CA SER A 190 23.75 -13.64 14.97
C SER A 190 24.95 -14.18 14.19
N ALA A 191 24.72 -14.59 12.95
CA ALA A 191 25.81 -14.73 11.98
C ALA A 191 26.45 -13.35 11.67
N PHE A 192 27.62 -13.35 11.03
CA PHE A 192 28.18 -12.13 10.44
C PHE A 192 27.24 -11.60 9.36
N PHE A 193 27.09 -10.27 9.30
CA PHE A 193 26.29 -9.60 8.29
C PHE A 193 26.96 -8.30 7.85
N ALA A 194 26.63 -7.84 6.64
CA ALA A 194 27.11 -6.57 6.09
C ALA A 194 26.09 -5.45 6.39
N ARG A 195 26.55 -4.20 6.36
CA ARG A 195 25.71 -3.03 6.68
C ARG A 195 24.50 -2.92 5.75
N GLU A 196 24.69 -3.33 4.50
CA GLU A 196 23.70 -3.28 3.41
C GLU A 196 22.70 -4.45 3.47
N THR A 197 23.01 -5.51 4.23
CA THR A 197 22.19 -6.72 4.34
C THR A 197 22.06 -7.16 5.81
N PRO A 198 21.43 -6.35 6.66
CA PRO A 198 21.17 -6.73 8.04
C PRO A 198 20.19 -7.92 8.12
N PRO A 199 20.30 -8.80 9.15
CA PRO A 199 19.39 -9.92 9.32
C PRO A 199 17.96 -9.44 9.55
N ALA A 200 17.03 -9.85 8.68
CA ALA A 200 15.63 -9.42 8.74
C ALA A 200 14.94 -9.81 10.06
N GLU A 201 15.35 -10.95 10.63
CA GLU A 201 14.84 -11.48 11.91
C GLU A 201 15.10 -10.56 13.12
N LEU A 202 16.05 -9.63 13.02
CA LEU A 202 16.37 -8.69 14.09
C LEU A 202 15.58 -7.38 13.98
N GLY A 203 14.82 -7.16 12.89
CA GLY A 203 13.97 -5.98 12.72
C GLY A 203 14.71 -4.65 12.91
N LEU A 204 16.00 -4.59 12.55
CA LEU A 204 16.88 -3.45 12.82
C LEU A 204 16.50 -2.25 11.96
N SER A 205 16.37 -1.09 12.60
CA SER A 205 16.23 0.20 11.93
C SER A 205 17.58 0.69 11.38
N GLU A 206 17.59 1.57 10.39
CA GLU A 206 18.84 2.15 9.84
C GLU A 206 19.72 2.83 10.92
N PRO A 207 19.16 3.59 11.89
CA PRO A 207 19.94 4.11 13.01
C PRO A 207 20.55 2.99 13.87
N ALA A 208 19.80 1.91 14.14
CA ALA A 208 20.31 0.78 14.91
C ALA A 208 21.49 0.08 14.20
N VAL A 209 21.39 -0.14 12.89
CA VAL A 209 22.48 -0.69 12.08
C VAL A 209 23.72 0.21 12.16
N THR A 210 23.53 1.53 12.04
CA THR A 210 24.64 2.49 12.11
C THR A 210 25.35 2.44 13.47
N THR A 211 24.59 2.35 14.57
CA THR A 211 25.17 2.20 15.91
C THR A 211 25.91 0.88 16.06
N ILE A 212 25.35 -0.25 15.60
CA ILE A 212 26.00 -1.57 15.68
C ILE A 212 27.36 -1.56 14.98
N PHE A 213 27.45 -0.99 13.77
CA PHE A 213 28.69 -0.94 13.01
C PHE A 213 29.71 0.08 13.54
N ALA A 214 29.32 0.96 14.47
CA ALA A 214 30.24 1.85 15.17
C ALA A 214 30.89 1.19 16.40
N LEU A 215 30.39 0.04 16.85
CA LEU A 215 30.93 -0.68 18.00
C LEU A 215 32.25 -1.37 17.67
N LYS A 216 33.18 -1.34 18.63
CA LYS A 216 34.41 -2.13 18.59
C LYS A 216 34.18 -3.55 19.07
N LYS A 217 35.05 -4.49 18.71
CA LYS A 217 35.02 -5.86 19.22
C LYS A 217 34.96 -5.87 20.76
N GLY A 218 33.97 -6.57 21.30
CA GLY A 218 33.70 -6.67 22.74
C GLY A 218 32.89 -5.51 23.32
N GLN A 219 32.64 -4.44 22.57
CA GLN A 219 31.89 -3.27 23.03
C GLN A 219 30.38 -3.54 22.99
N THR A 220 29.70 -3.17 24.07
CA THR A 220 28.23 -3.15 24.16
C THR A 220 27.72 -1.77 23.78
N ALA A 221 26.55 -1.69 23.13
CA ALA A 221 25.91 -0.41 22.87
C ALA A 221 25.55 0.30 24.19
N ASP A 222 25.83 1.60 24.26
CA ASP A 222 25.56 2.43 25.46
C ASP A 222 24.06 2.60 25.74
N ALA A 223 23.23 2.46 24.70
CA ALA A 223 21.78 2.57 24.78
C ALA A 223 21.08 1.42 24.01
N PRO A 224 19.89 0.98 24.47
CA PRO A 224 19.04 0.05 23.74
C PRO A 224 18.69 0.60 22.35
N LEU A 225 18.76 -0.28 21.36
CA LEU A 225 18.43 0.03 19.97
C LEU A 225 16.95 -0.26 19.70
N SER A 226 16.25 0.68 19.10
CA SER A 226 14.86 0.48 18.69
C SER A 226 14.75 -0.41 17.45
N THR A 227 13.86 -1.38 17.54
CA THR A 227 13.43 -2.28 16.45
C THR A 227 11.95 -2.06 16.13
N GLN A 228 11.44 -2.75 15.12
CA GLN A 228 10.01 -2.70 14.79
C GLN A 228 9.10 -3.15 15.95
N ASP A 229 9.54 -4.13 16.74
CA ASP A 229 8.71 -4.81 17.75
C ASP A 229 9.21 -4.60 19.20
N GLY A 230 10.13 -3.67 19.44
CA GLY A 230 10.67 -3.39 20.78
C GLY A 230 12.12 -2.91 20.80
N PHE A 231 12.88 -3.33 21.82
CA PHE A 231 14.26 -2.88 22.06
C PHE A 231 15.25 -4.05 21.99
N LEU A 232 16.43 -3.79 21.42
CA LEU A 232 17.56 -4.71 21.40
C LEU A 232 18.77 -4.08 22.08
N LEU A 233 19.37 -4.82 23.00
CA LEU A 233 20.67 -4.48 23.56
C LEU A 233 21.71 -5.40 22.91
N VAL A 234 22.75 -4.80 22.34
CA VAL A 234 23.69 -5.51 21.47
C VAL A 234 25.12 -5.33 21.97
N ARG A 235 25.92 -6.38 21.78
CA ARG A 235 27.37 -6.35 21.93
C ARG A 235 28.01 -6.87 20.66
N ALA A 236 29.00 -6.16 20.15
CA ALA A 236 29.79 -6.63 19.01
C ALA A 236 30.69 -7.80 19.44
N ALA A 237 30.22 -9.03 19.24
CA ALA A 237 30.97 -10.24 19.59
C ALA A 237 32.29 -10.34 18.80
N ASP A 238 32.23 -10.02 17.51
CA ASP A 238 33.41 -9.93 16.64
C ASP A 238 33.16 -8.91 15.52
N VAL A 239 34.25 -8.40 14.94
CA VAL A 239 34.21 -7.43 13.83
C VAL A 239 35.10 -7.94 12.71
N LYS A 240 34.52 -8.19 11.54
CA LYS A 240 35.25 -8.54 10.33
C LYS A 240 35.43 -7.26 9.50
N GLU A 241 36.68 -6.84 9.31
CA GLU A 241 36.96 -5.66 8.49
C GLU A 241 36.53 -5.90 7.03
N PRO A 242 36.09 -4.84 6.32
CA PRO A 242 35.82 -4.93 4.90
C PRO A 242 37.09 -5.36 4.17
N GLY A 243 37.02 -6.50 3.49
CA GLY A 243 38.16 -7.10 2.83
C GLY A 243 37.69 -7.99 1.69
N VAL A 244 38.60 -8.25 0.76
CA VAL A 244 38.35 -9.23 -0.30
C VAL A 244 38.36 -10.60 0.35
N GLU A 245 37.26 -11.34 0.23
CA GLU A 245 37.23 -12.70 0.74
C GLU A 245 38.30 -13.55 0.06
N PRO A 246 38.97 -14.46 0.78
CA PRO A 246 39.98 -15.33 0.19
C PRO A 246 39.41 -16.08 -1.00
N LEU A 247 40.20 -16.23 -2.07
CA LEU A 247 39.78 -16.91 -3.29
C LEU A 247 39.13 -18.27 -3.00
N GLU A 248 39.63 -19.04 -2.03
CA GLU A 248 39.08 -20.34 -1.65
C GLU A 248 37.63 -20.25 -1.10
N ALA A 249 37.26 -19.17 -0.42
CA ALA A 249 35.91 -18.98 0.11
C ALA A 249 34.89 -18.63 -0.99
N VAL A 250 35.34 -17.94 -2.04
CA VAL A 250 34.48 -17.45 -3.14
C VAL A 250 34.69 -18.22 -4.46
N LYS A 251 35.51 -19.27 -4.46
CA LYS A 251 35.93 -20.00 -5.66
C LYS A 251 34.74 -20.56 -6.44
N ASP A 252 33.80 -21.19 -5.73
CA ASP A 252 32.63 -21.80 -6.36
C ASP A 252 31.66 -20.75 -6.89
N VAL A 253 31.53 -19.61 -6.20
CA VAL A 253 30.75 -18.45 -6.67
C VAL A 253 31.36 -17.88 -7.95
N ILE A 254 32.68 -17.65 -7.97
CA ILE A 254 33.40 -17.14 -9.14
C ILE A 254 33.30 -18.14 -10.31
N LYS A 255 33.51 -19.43 -10.05
CA LYS A 255 33.43 -20.47 -11.08
C LYS A 255 32.03 -20.52 -11.70
N THR A 256 30.99 -20.46 -10.88
CA THR A 256 29.59 -20.41 -11.36
C THR A 256 29.37 -19.20 -12.25
N ARG A 257 29.76 -18.01 -11.78
CA ARG A 257 29.62 -16.76 -12.55
C ARG A 257 30.38 -16.80 -13.87
N LEU A 258 31.64 -17.24 -13.87
CA LEU A 258 32.45 -17.36 -15.09
C LEU A 258 31.90 -18.39 -16.07
N THR A 259 31.32 -19.48 -15.55
CA THR A 259 30.68 -20.51 -16.40
C THR A 259 29.43 -19.97 -17.07
N GLU A 260 28.61 -19.20 -16.34
CA GLU A 260 27.44 -18.51 -16.89
C GLU A 260 27.84 -17.45 -17.92
N GLU A 261 28.87 -16.63 -17.62
CA GLU A 261 29.41 -15.61 -18.53
C GLU A 261 29.93 -16.23 -19.84
N GLU A 262 30.77 -17.28 -19.77
CA GLU A 262 31.28 -17.94 -20.97
C GLU A 262 30.18 -18.72 -21.71
N GLY A 263 29.23 -19.31 -20.97
CA GLY A 263 28.04 -19.96 -21.54
C GLY A 263 27.18 -19.00 -22.36
N LEU A 264 26.92 -17.79 -21.83
CA LEU A 264 26.21 -16.73 -22.54
C LEU A 264 26.96 -16.24 -23.77
N LYS A 265 28.29 -16.11 -23.68
CA LYS A 265 29.15 -15.70 -24.79
C LYS A 265 29.12 -16.74 -25.93
N LEU A 266 29.20 -18.03 -25.61
CA LEU A 266 29.05 -19.11 -26.57
C LEU A 266 27.64 -19.15 -27.19
N ALA A 267 26.60 -18.96 -26.36
CA ALA A 267 25.22 -18.90 -26.83
C ALA A 267 25.01 -17.73 -27.80
N LYS A 268 25.59 -16.54 -27.51
CA LYS A 268 25.57 -15.37 -28.39
C LYS A 268 26.26 -15.67 -29.72
N ALA A 269 27.47 -16.21 -29.69
CA ALA A 269 28.22 -16.54 -30.91
C ALA A 269 27.45 -17.52 -31.79
N LYS A 270 26.87 -18.57 -31.20
CA LYS A 270 26.05 -19.53 -31.93
C LYS A 270 24.77 -18.91 -32.49
N ALA A 271 24.14 -18.00 -31.75
CA ALA A 271 22.96 -17.29 -32.21
C ALA A 271 23.28 -16.33 -33.37
N ASP A 272 24.44 -15.66 -33.34
CA ASP A 272 24.91 -14.79 -34.42
C ASP A 272 25.25 -15.60 -35.69
N GLU A 273 25.86 -16.79 -35.56
CA GLU A 273 26.05 -17.72 -36.68
C GLU A 273 24.73 -18.22 -37.25
N ALA A 274 23.79 -18.57 -36.38
CA ALA A 274 22.45 -19.01 -36.77
C ALA A 274 21.69 -17.87 -37.49
N ALA A 275 21.80 -16.63 -37.01
CA ALA A 275 21.22 -15.45 -37.66
C ALA A 275 21.80 -15.22 -39.06
N LYS A 276 23.13 -15.37 -39.24
CA LYS A 276 23.76 -15.32 -40.57
C LYS A 276 23.25 -16.42 -41.50
N ALA A 277 23.03 -17.63 -41.00
CA ALA A 277 22.48 -18.72 -41.80
C ALA A 277 21.05 -18.41 -42.29
N MET A 278 20.26 -17.66 -41.52
CA MET A 278 18.91 -17.21 -41.89
C MET A 278 18.89 -16.16 -43.02
N GLU A 279 20.04 -15.60 -43.41
CA GLU A 279 20.09 -14.66 -44.54
C GLU A 279 19.89 -15.33 -45.90
N THR A 280 20.18 -16.64 -45.98
CA THR A 280 20.07 -17.46 -47.19
C THR A 280 18.92 -18.47 -47.08
N GLU A 281 18.20 -18.73 -48.17
CA GLU A 281 17.08 -19.69 -48.14
C GLU A 281 17.53 -21.13 -47.79
N GLU A 282 18.71 -21.52 -48.25
CA GLU A 282 19.30 -22.84 -48.00
C GLU A 282 19.73 -22.98 -46.54
N GLY A 283 20.40 -21.96 -45.99
CA GLY A 283 20.80 -21.90 -44.59
C GLY A 283 19.60 -21.90 -43.64
N GLN A 284 18.56 -21.13 -43.97
CA GLN A 284 17.29 -21.13 -43.24
C GLN A 284 16.64 -22.52 -43.21
N LYS A 285 16.49 -23.19 -44.36
CA LYS A 285 15.89 -24.54 -44.41
C LYS A 285 16.66 -25.55 -43.57
N LYS A 286 18.00 -25.51 -43.62
CA LYS A 286 18.87 -26.39 -42.84
C LYS A 286 18.72 -26.14 -41.33
N LEU A 287 18.73 -24.87 -40.93
CA LEU A 287 18.63 -24.49 -39.52
C LEU A 287 17.26 -24.84 -38.94
N LEU A 288 16.17 -24.58 -39.66
CA LEU A 288 14.83 -24.94 -39.21
C LEU A 288 14.63 -26.45 -39.11
N ALA A 289 15.33 -27.25 -39.92
CA ALA A 289 15.34 -28.70 -39.79
C ALA A 289 16.13 -29.18 -38.56
N GLU A 290 17.28 -28.55 -38.26
CA GLU A 290 18.10 -28.86 -37.08
C GLU A 290 17.35 -28.56 -35.76
N TYR A 291 16.60 -27.45 -35.71
CA TYR A 291 15.91 -26.99 -34.50
C TYR A 291 14.42 -27.35 -34.47
N LYS A 292 13.96 -28.26 -35.34
CA LYS A 292 12.53 -28.57 -35.53
C LYS A 292 11.78 -28.84 -34.22
N ASP A 293 12.37 -29.59 -33.29
CA ASP A 293 11.75 -29.96 -32.01
C ASP A 293 11.74 -28.82 -30.98
N LYS A 294 12.41 -27.69 -31.27
CA LYS A 294 12.52 -26.51 -30.39
C LYS A 294 11.75 -25.31 -30.93
N ILE A 295 11.15 -25.41 -32.12
CA ILE A 295 10.33 -24.33 -32.69
C ILE A 295 8.97 -24.35 -31.99
N ALA A 296 8.60 -23.21 -31.41
CA ALA A 296 7.31 -23.01 -30.75
C ALA A 296 6.67 -21.71 -31.20
N THR A 297 5.33 -21.71 -31.31
CA THR A 297 4.55 -20.51 -31.58
C THR A 297 4.05 -19.92 -30.27
N SER A 298 4.34 -18.63 -30.03
CA SER A 298 3.86 -17.95 -28.83
C SER A 298 2.35 -17.75 -28.85
N ALA A 299 1.75 -17.56 -27.67
CA ALA A 299 0.41 -16.99 -27.59
C ALA A 299 0.42 -15.51 -28.07
N PRO A 300 -0.75 -14.93 -28.42
CA PRO A 300 -0.84 -13.52 -28.82
C PRO A 300 -0.28 -12.57 -27.76
N PHE A 301 0.42 -11.53 -28.21
CA PHE A 301 1.02 -10.51 -27.34
C PHE A 301 0.85 -9.10 -27.94
N THR A 302 1.10 -8.08 -27.12
CA THR A 302 0.97 -6.66 -27.48
C THR A 302 2.33 -5.96 -27.52
N ARG A 303 2.35 -4.66 -27.83
CA ARG A 303 3.55 -3.82 -27.81
C ARG A 303 4.15 -3.58 -26.42
N GLN A 304 3.58 -4.18 -25.36
CA GLN A 304 4.02 -4.02 -23.98
C GLN A 304 5.32 -4.78 -23.64
N GLY A 305 5.90 -5.52 -24.58
CA GLY A 305 7.24 -6.08 -24.45
C GLY A 305 7.30 -7.49 -23.83
N PHE A 306 6.21 -8.01 -23.28
CA PHE A 306 6.13 -9.39 -22.78
C PHE A 306 5.63 -10.35 -23.87
N ILE A 307 6.34 -11.46 -24.06
CA ILE A 307 5.94 -12.55 -24.96
C ILE A 307 5.70 -13.81 -24.11
N PRO A 308 4.47 -14.37 -24.10
CA PRO A 308 4.18 -15.62 -23.40
C PRO A 308 5.14 -16.74 -23.82
N GLY A 309 5.80 -17.36 -22.83
CA GLY A 309 6.80 -18.42 -23.02
C GLY A 309 8.24 -17.93 -23.16
N LEU A 310 8.48 -16.65 -23.48
CA LEU A 310 9.82 -16.06 -23.59
C LEU A 310 10.11 -14.97 -22.55
N GLY A 311 9.07 -14.41 -21.93
CA GLY A 311 9.20 -13.32 -20.96
C GLY A 311 9.37 -11.95 -21.62
N MET A 312 10.10 -11.05 -20.98
CA MET A 312 10.32 -9.69 -21.47
C MET A 312 11.35 -9.68 -22.61
N ALA A 313 10.90 -9.25 -23.80
CA ALA A 313 11.68 -9.24 -25.03
C ALA A 313 11.36 -7.99 -25.89
N PRO A 314 11.63 -6.76 -25.39
CA PRO A 314 11.16 -5.52 -26.02
C PRO A 314 11.66 -5.31 -27.45
N VAL A 315 12.91 -5.67 -27.74
CA VAL A 315 13.51 -5.55 -29.10
C VAL A 315 12.85 -6.51 -30.09
N LEU A 316 12.55 -7.73 -29.66
CA LEU A 316 11.85 -8.72 -30.49
C LEU A 316 10.40 -8.29 -30.73
N VAL A 317 9.69 -7.82 -29.69
CA VAL A 317 8.34 -7.28 -29.84
C VAL A 317 8.32 -6.11 -30.82
N GLN A 318 9.24 -5.17 -30.70
CA GLN A 318 9.36 -4.05 -31.64
C GLN A 318 9.54 -4.56 -33.07
N THR A 319 10.50 -5.45 -33.30
CA THR A 319 10.77 -6.00 -34.65
C THR A 319 9.54 -6.71 -35.23
N ALA A 320 8.84 -7.51 -34.41
CA ALA A 320 7.64 -8.22 -34.84
C ALA A 320 6.48 -7.28 -35.21
N PHE A 321 6.35 -6.14 -34.54
CA PHE A 321 5.30 -5.16 -34.83
C PHE A 321 5.66 -4.18 -35.97
N GLU A 322 6.94 -4.05 -36.31
CA GLU A 322 7.46 -3.30 -37.46
C GLU A 322 7.48 -4.13 -38.75
N ALA A 323 7.52 -5.46 -38.63
CA ALA A 323 7.46 -6.37 -39.77
C ALA A 323 6.14 -6.23 -40.55
N LYS A 324 6.25 -6.17 -41.88
CA LYS A 324 5.11 -5.99 -42.79
C LYS A 324 4.42 -7.31 -43.14
N ASP A 325 5.23 -8.36 -43.33
CA ASP A 325 4.79 -9.67 -43.80
C ASP A 325 5.23 -10.76 -42.82
N PRO A 326 4.46 -11.85 -42.68
CA PRO A 326 4.89 -13.04 -41.95
C PRO A 326 6.20 -13.61 -42.50
N GLY A 327 7.04 -14.11 -41.60
CA GLY A 327 8.33 -14.68 -41.96
C GLY A 327 9.35 -14.64 -40.83
N TRP A 328 10.41 -15.41 -41.00
CA TRP A 328 11.51 -15.44 -40.05
C TRP A 328 12.38 -14.18 -40.14
N PHE A 329 12.84 -13.70 -38.98
CA PHE A 329 13.79 -12.60 -38.90
C PHE A 329 15.23 -13.10 -39.10
N LYS A 330 16.09 -12.20 -39.58
CA LYS A 330 17.51 -12.47 -39.87
C LYS A 330 18.43 -12.07 -38.70
N THR A 331 17.87 -11.90 -37.51
CA THR A 331 18.57 -11.40 -36.31
C THR A 331 18.24 -12.30 -35.13
N ALA A 332 19.23 -12.53 -34.26
CA ALA A 332 19.03 -13.19 -32.99
C ALA A 332 18.67 -12.19 -31.88
N TYR A 333 17.78 -12.59 -30.98
CA TYR A 333 17.26 -11.76 -29.90
C TYR A 333 17.63 -12.33 -28.55
N GLY A 334 18.21 -11.51 -27.68
CA GLY A 334 18.48 -11.88 -26.29
C GLY A 334 17.19 -11.88 -25.46
N VAL A 335 16.91 -12.97 -24.76
CA VAL A 335 15.75 -13.15 -23.88
C VAL A 335 16.16 -13.91 -22.63
N ALA A 336 15.93 -13.33 -21.44
CA ALA A 336 16.09 -13.99 -20.14
C ALA A 336 17.36 -14.88 -19.98
N GLY A 337 18.54 -14.38 -20.36
CA GLY A 337 19.80 -15.14 -20.26
C GLY A 337 20.00 -16.19 -21.37
N ALA A 338 19.28 -16.08 -22.48
CA ALA A 338 19.41 -16.91 -23.66
C ALA A 338 19.27 -16.08 -24.94
N TYR A 339 19.41 -16.74 -26.10
CA TYR A 339 19.18 -16.15 -27.41
C TYR A 339 18.17 -16.97 -28.20
N VAL A 340 17.30 -16.30 -28.94
CA VAL A 340 16.29 -16.93 -29.81
C VAL A 340 16.34 -16.33 -31.21
N LEU A 341 16.05 -17.17 -32.19
CA LEU A 341 15.62 -16.75 -33.52
C LEU A 341 14.10 -16.80 -33.55
N ALA A 342 13.50 -15.81 -34.19
CA ALA A 342 12.05 -15.67 -34.20
C ALA A 342 11.57 -15.25 -35.59
N GLY A 343 10.27 -15.39 -35.80
CA GLY A 343 9.58 -14.91 -36.98
C GLY A 343 8.19 -14.43 -36.64
N LEU A 344 7.63 -13.60 -37.51
CA LEU A 344 6.22 -13.23 -37.45
C LEU A 344 5.39 -14.36 -38.07
N ASP A 345 4.56 -15.02 -37.27
CA ASP A 345 3.58 -16.01 -37.76
C ASP A 345 2.36 -15.32 -38.38
N LYS A 346 1.66 -14.49 -37.59
CA LYS A 346 0.52 -13.70 -38.07
C LYS A 346 0.32 -12.44 -37.26
N ARG A 347 -0.22 -11.42 -37.92
CA ARG A 347 -0.66 -10.19 -37.27
C ARG A 347 -2.16 -10.25 -37.05
N ILE A 348 -2.59 -10.14 -35.79
CA ILE A 348 -4.00 -10.06 -35.43
C ILE A 348 -4.40 -8.57 -35.50
N PRO A 349 -5.29 -8.16 -36.41
CA PRO A 349 -5.75 -6.78 -36.48
C PRO A 349 -6.56 -6.42 -35.23
N ALA A 350 -6.56 -5.13 -34.88
CA ALA A 350 -7.44 -4.63 -33.84
C ALA A 350 -8.91 -4.84 -34.25
N ASP A 351 -9.73 -5.29 -33.31
CA ASP A 351 -11.16 -5.48 -33.53
C ASP A 351 -11.87 -4.10 -33.59
N ALA A 352 -12.45 -3.78 -34.75
CA ALA A 352 -13.18 -2.54 -34.96
C ALA A 352 -14.39 -2.41 -34.02
N ALA A 353 -15.07 -3.52 -33.69
CA ALA A 353 -16.20 -3.50 -32.77
C ALA A 353 -15.76 -3.25 -31.32
N LEU A 354 -14.54 -3.67 -30.96
CA LEU A 354 -13.95 -3.36 -29.66
C LEU A 354 -13.54 -1.89 -29.59
N TRP A 355 -12.99 -1.34 -30.68
CA TRP A 355 -12.68 0.09 -30.76
C TRP A 355 -13.92 0.96 -30.55
N ASP A 356 -15.04 0.65 -31.22
CA ASP A 356 -16.27 1.44 -31.08
C ASP A 356 -16.81 1.45 -29.64
N LYS A 357 -16.65 0.33 -28.91
CA LYS A 357 -17.04 0.24 -27.49
C LYS A 357 -16.11 1.00 -26.55
N GLU A 358 -14.80 1.03 -26.84
CA GLU A 358 -13.81 1.61 -25.94
C GLU A 358 -13.37 3.03 -26.33
N LYS A 359 -13.76 3.52 -27.51
CA LYS A 359 -13.33 4.81 -28.06
C LYS A 359 -13.55 5.96 -27.10
N GLU A 360 -14.73 6.07 -26.50
CA GLU A 360 -15.05 7.15 -25.57
C GLU A 360 -14.13 7.13 -24.34
N ARG A 361 -13.89 5.95 -23.76
CA ARG A 361 -12.95 5.79 -22.64
C ARG A 361 -11.54 6.23 -23.01
N TRP A 362 -11.04 5.79 -24.16
CA TRP A 362 -9.68 6.13 -24.60
C TRP A 362 -9.55 7.61 -24.93
N VAL A 363 -10.54 8.22 -25.58
CA VAL A 363 -10.58 9.66 -25.88
C VAL A 363 -10.64 10.47 -24.59
N ALA A 364 -11.45 10.07 -23.60
CA ALA A 364 -11.50 10.73 -22.30
C ALA A 364 -10.15 10.65 -21.57
N THR A 365 -9.52 9.47 -21.56
CA THR A 365 -8.21 9.25 -20.93
C THR A 365 -7.12 10.10 -21.57
N LEU A 366 -7.07 10.15 -22.91
CA LEU A 366 -6.10 10.97 -23.65
C LEU A 366 -6.34 12.46 -23.43
N THR A 367 -7.61 12.89 -23.43
CA THR A 367 -8.01 14.28 -23.14
C THR A 367 -7.51 14.68 -21.75
N GLN A 368 -7.77 13.87 -20.73
CA GLN A 368 -7.36 14.15 -19.35
C GLN A 368 -5.84 14.17 -19.20
N SER A 369 -5.14 13.24 -19.86
CA SER A 369 -3.67 13.23 -19.90
C SER A 369 -3.12 14.53 -20.50
N LYS A 370 -3.69 14.99 -21.62
CA LYS A 370 -3.26 16.22 -22.29
C LYS A 370 -3.61 17.48 -21.50
N GLN A 371 -4.77 17.52 -20.85
CA GLN A 371 -5.12 18.60 -19.92
C GLN A 371 -4.14 18.70 -18.76
N THR A 372 -3.75 17.56 -18.17
CA THR A 372 -2.78 17.51 -17.07
C THR A 372 -1.39 17.97 -17.52
N GLU A 373 -0.93 17.51 -18.68
CA GLU A 373 0.34 17.91 -19.28
C GLU A 373 0.37 19.42 -19.53
N LEU A 374 -0.70 19.98 -20.11
CA LEU A 374 -0.81 21.40 -20.42
C LEU A 374 -0.91 22.26 -19.16
N PHE A 375 -1.65 21.81 -18.14
CA PHE A 375 -1.72 22.49 -16.85
C PHE A 375 -0.37 22.50 -16.13
N ARG A 376 0.37 21.39 -16.13
CA ARG A 376 1.72 21.32 -15.56
C ARG A 376 2.69 22.25 -16.30
N ALA A 377 2.65 22.26 -17.63
CA ALA A 377 3.46 23.17 -18.44
C ALA A 377 3.12 24.65 -18.15
N TYR A 378 1.82 24.97 -18.04
CA TYR A 378 1.36 26.30 -17.68
C TYR A 378 1.83 26.73 -16.28
N LEU A 379 1.65 25.88 -15.26
CA LEU A 379 2.17 26.14 -13.92
C LEU A 379 3.69 26.32 -13.90
N GLY A 380 4.44 25.49 -14.63
CA GLY A 380 5.88 25.64 -14.78
C GLY A 380 6.26 26.99 -15.39
N SER A 381 5.53 27.44 -16.42
CA SER A 381 5.74 28.76 -17.03
C SER A 381 5.43 29.92 -16.08
N LEU A 382 4.35 29.81 -15.29
CA LEU A 382 3.99 30.79 -14.28
C LEU A 382 5.02 30.85 -13.15
N GLN A 383 5.51 29.71 -12.68
CA GLN A 383 6.56 29.66 -11.66
C GLN A 383 7.87 30.31 -12.15
N GLN A 384 8.24 30.10 -13.41
CA GLN A 384 9.44 30.74 -13.99
C GLN A 384 9.27 32.25 -14.17
N ALA A 385 8.07 32.71 -14.54
CA ALA A 385 7.79 34.13 -14.72
C ALA A 385 7.51 34.87 -13.39
N ALA A 386 7.09 34.15 -12.34
CA ALA A 386 6.80 34.74 -11.05
C ALA A 386 8.08 35.09 -10.30
N LYS A 387 8.17 36.35 -9.86
CA LYS A 387 9.23 36.79 -8.94
C LYS A 387 8.89 36.33 -7.51
N VAL A 388 9.22 35.10 -7.19
CA VAL A 388 9.00 34.53 -5.85
C VAL A 388 10.18 34.91 -4.95
N VAL A 389 9.95 35.79 -3.98
CA VAL A 389 10.93 36.11 -2.93
C VAL A 389 10.62 35.23 -1.71
N VAL A 390 11.43 34.20 -1.50
CA VAL A 390 11.32 33.34 -0.31
C VAL A 390 12.00 34.03 0.87
N VAL A 391 11.21 34.53 1.82
CA VAL A 391 11.71 35.38 2.93
C VAL A 391 12.30 34.53 4.08
N ASN A 392 12.01 33.23 4.15
CA ASN A 392 12.55 32.35 5.18
C ASN A 392 12.66 30.88 4.68
N GLU A 393 13.86 30.48 4.28
CA GLU A 393 14.13 29.14 3.73
C GLU A 393 14.09 28.02 4.80
N ALA A 394 14.21 28.35 6.09
CA ALA A 394 14.28 27.36 7.17
C ALA A 394 12.96 26.60 7.43
N ILE A 395 11.83 27.08 6.90
CA ILE A 395 10.50 26.49 7.11
C ILE A 395 10.15 25.43 6.06
N LEU A 396 10.81 25.42 4.90
CA LEU A 396 10.38 24.63 3.73
C LEU A 396 11.05 23.25 3.57
N GLY A 397 11.96 22.87 4.47
CA GLY A 397 12.69 21.60 4.36
C GLY A 397 13.61 21.53 3.13
N PRO A 398 14.41 20.45 2.98
CA PRO A 398 15.37 20.35 1.89
C PRO A 398 14.68 20.27 0.52
N GLN A 399 14.98 21.24 -0.35
CA GLN A 399 14.51 21.26 -1.74
C GLN A 399 15.12 20.10 -2.56
N PRO A 400 14.34 19.44 -3.44
CA PRO A 400 14.86 18.41 -4.34
C PRO A 400 15.87 19.03 -5.32
N LYS A 401 17.10 18.50 -5.35
CA LYS A 401 18.15 18.93 -6.28
C LYS A 401 17.72 18.62 -7.72
N GLY A 402 17.38 19.67 -8.48
CA GLY A 402 17.05 19.55 -9.91
C GLY A 402 16.70 20.85 -10.63
N ALA A 403 16.34 21.92 -9.92
CA ALA A 403 16.11 23.23 -10.54
C ALA A 403 17.40 24.06 -10.52
N GLY A 404 18.17 23.98 -11.61
CA GLY A 404 19.38 24.76 -11.81
C GLY A 404 19.12 26.27 -11.89
N GLY A 405 19.78 27.00 -11.00
CA GLY A 405 20.57 28.19 -11.31
C GLY A 405 19.82 29.46 -11.73
N LEU A 406 19.63 30.39 -10.79
CA LEU A 406 19.71 31.83 -11.04
C LEU A 406 20.26 32.55 -9.79
N VAL A 407 21.59 32.63 -9.68
CA VAL A 407 22.25 33.68 -8.89
C VAL A 407 23.26 34.35 -9.80
N GLY A 408 23.05 35.63 -10.07
CA GLY A 408 23.97 36.42 -10.90
C GLY A 408 23.51 37.85 -11.12
N GLY A 409 23.78 38.71 -10.14
CA GLY A 409 24.22 40.08 -10.40
C GLY A 409 23.18 41.19 -10.40
N ALA A 410 23.26 42.06 -9.38
CA ALA A 410 23.01 43.50 -9.52
C ALA A 410 23.72 44.26 -8.39
N ASP A 411 25.04 44.38 -8.50
CA ASP A 411 25.77 45.54 -7.98
C ASP A 411 25.77 46.62 -9.08
N GLY A 412 25.45 47.86 -8.72
CA GLY A 412 25.83 49.00 -9.57
C GLY A 412 24.90 50.22 -9.59
N LYS A 413 25.12 51.08 -8.58
CA LYS A 413 24.87 52.54 -8.51
C LYS A 413 23.44 53.07 -8.39
#